data_AF-F0R800-F1
#
_entry.id   AF-F0R800-F1
#
_cell.length_a   1.000
_cell.length_b   1.000
_cell.length_c   1.000
_cell.angle_alpha   90.00
_cell.angle_beta   90.00
_cell.angle_gamma   90.00
#
_symmetry.space_group_name_H-M   'P 1'
#
loop_
_entity.id
_entity.type
_entity.pdbx_description
1 polymer ?
#
loop_
_entity_poly.entity_id
_entity_poly.type
_entity_poly.pdbx_seq_one_letter_code
_entity_poly.pdbx_strand_id
1 'polypeptide(L)' 'MLKTILITVLIVAICIALLSVKLLFKKNGRFPNTHVSGNKALREKGIGCVQSQDREARRPNPHAIAERERAGKTQAKENN' A
#
# COMPACT_ATOMS: atom_id res chain seq x y z
N MET A 1 -12.40 -39.98 17.44
CA MET A 1 -13.10 -39.10 16.49
C MET A 1 -13.40 -37.73 17.09
N LEU A 2 -14.23 -37.61 18.14
CA LEU A 2 -14.56 -36.27 18.68
C LEU A 2 -13.35 -35.57 19.35
N LYS A 3 -12.56 -36.31 20.14
CA LYS A 3 -11.34 -35.80 20.79
C LYS A 3 -10.33 -35.23 19.78
N THR A 4 -10.13 -35.93 18.66
CA THR A 4 -9.23 -35.51 17.59
C THR A 4 -9.74 -34.25 16.89
N ILE A 5 -11.04 -34.14 16.62
CA ILE A 5 -11.65 -32.93 16.03
C ILE A 5 -11.51 -31.74 16.99
N LEU A 6 -11.69 -31.95 18.29
CA LEU A 6 -11.58 -30.89 19.29
C LEU A 6 -10.14 -30.34 19.37
N ILE A 7 -9.15 -31.23 19.33
CA ILE A 7 -7.72 -30.86 19.30
C ILE A 7 -7.36 -30.12 18.01
N THR A 8 -7.84 -30.57 16.84
CA THR A 8 -7.51 -29.90 15.57
C THR A 8 -8.12 -28.49 15.49
N VAL A 9 -9.37 -28.32 15.92
CA VAL A 9 -10.02 -27.00 15.97
C VAL A 9 -9.30 -26.07 16.94
N LEU A 10 -8.88 -26.57 18.12
CA LEU A 10 -8.11 -25.80 19.09
C LEU A 10 -6.79 -25.27 18.48
N ILE A 11 -6.05 -26.14 17.78
CA ILE A 11 -4.78 -25.76 17.15
C ILE A 11 -5.01 -24.69 16.08
N VAL A 12 -6.00 -24.87 15.20
CA VAL A 12 -6.33 -23.90 14.15
C VAL A 12 -6.74 -22.55 14.75
N ALA A 13 -7.53 -22.55 15.81
CA ALA A 13 -7.93 -21.32 16.51
C ALA A 13 -6.71 -20.57 17.07
N ILE A 14 -5.76 -21.28 17.69
CA ILE A 14 -4.51 -20.69 18.18
C ILE A 14 -3.69 -20.09 17.02
N CYS A 15 -3.57 -20.80 15.89
CA CYS A 15 -2.85 -20.29 14.72
C CYS A 15 -3.44 -18.98 14.19
N ILE A 16 -4.77 -18.90 14.06
CA ILE A 16 -5.47 -17.69 13.60
C ILE A 16 -5.28 -16.54 14.60
N ALA A 17 -5.37 -16.83 15.89
CA ALA A 17 -5.14 -15.85 16.94
C ALA A 17 -3.71 -15.28 16.86
N LEU A 18 -2.70 -16.14 16.73
CA LEU A 18 -1.28 -15.74 16.60
C LEU A 18 -1.01 -14.89 15.34
N LEU A 19 -1.59 -15.26 14.20
CA LEU A 19 -1.46 -14.48 12.96
C LEU A 19 -2.12 -13.10 13.08
N SER A 20 -3.21 -13.01 13.85
CA SER A 20 -4.01 -11.80 14.00
C SER A 20 -3.63 -10.95 15.21
N VAL A 21 -2.59 -11.29 15.96
CA VAL A 21 -2.15 -10.56 17.18
C VAL A 21 -1.98 -9.07 16.89
N LYS A 22 -1.32 -8.69 15.79
CA LYS A 22 -1.13 -7.27 15.46
C LYS A 22 -2.43 -6.53 15.15
N LEU A 23 -3.48 -7.24 14.72
CA LEU A 23 -4.80 -6.68 14.44
C LEU A 23 -5.65 -6.57 15.72
N LEU A 24 -5.61 -7.60 16.56
CA LEU A 24 -6.39 -7.69 17.80
C LEU A 24 -5.83 -6.83 18.94
N PHE A 25 -4.50 -6.73 19.07
CA PHE A 25 -3.87 -5.99 20.17
C PHE A 25 -3.68 -4.50 19.89
N LYS A 26 -3.73 -4.07 18.62
CA LYS A 26 -3.61 -2.65 18.26
C LYS A 26 -5.00 -2.02 18.27
N LYS A 27 -5.25 -1.03 19.14
CA LYS A 27 -6.53 -0.30 19.24
C LYS A 27 -7.07 0.21 17.90
N ASN A 28 -6.19 0.49 16.93
CA ASN A 28 -6.51 0.81 15.54
C ASN A 28 -5.80 -0.16 14.57
N GLY A 29 -6.00 -1.46 14.76
CA GLY A 29 -5.48 -2.50 13.88
C GLY A 29 -6.06 -2.35 12.48
N ARG A 30 -5.38 -1.58 11.63
CA ARG A 30 -5.62 -1.56 10.19
C ARG A 30 -4.57 -2.43 9.52
N PHE A 31 -4.99 -3.14 8.47
CA PHE A 31 -4.03 -3.74 7.56
C PHE A 31 -3.11 -2.63 7.04
N PRO A 32 -1.79 -2.86 7.02
CA PRO A 32 -0.86 -1.87 6.48
C PRO A 32 -1.26 -1.57 5.03
N ASN A 33 -1.19 -0.30 4.63
CA ASN A 33 -1.43 0.07 3.23
C ASN A 33 -0.39 -0.63 2.36
N THR A 34 -0.82 -1.63 1.61
CA THR A 34 0.03 -2.37 0.65
C THR A 34 0.27 -1.57 -0.62
N HIS A 35 -0.46 -0.48 -0.82
CA HIS A 35 -0.25 0.43 -1.93
C HIS A 35 1.06 1.20 -1.74
N VAL A 36 1.98 1.06 -2.69
CA VAL A 36 3.32 1.70 -2.68
C VAL A 36 3.25 3.19 -2.35
N SER A 37 2.31 3.91 -2.98
CA SER A 37 2.18 5.37 -2.81
C SER A 37 1.57 5.77 -1.45
N GLY A 38 0.83 4.88 -0.79
CA GLY A 38 0.16 5.12 0.50
C GLY A 38 0.95 4.61 1.71
N ASN A 39 2.09 3.96 1.50
CA ASN A 39 2.89 3.38 2.57
C ASN A 39 3.92 4.38 3.09
N LYS A 40 3.70 4.89 4.31
CA LYS A 40 4.59 5.86 4.97
C LYS A 40 6.03 5.36 5.05
N ALA A 41 6.23 4.07 5.35
CA ALA A 41 7.57 3.48 5.49
C ALA A 41 8.32 3.39 4.15
N LEU A 42 7.62 3.22 3.02
CA LEU A 42 8.24 3.26 1.69
C LEU A 42 8.54 4.70 1.27
N ARG A 43 7.67 5.64 1.63
CA ARG A 43 7.88 7.06 1.37
C ARG A 43 9.10 7.62 2.12
N GLU A 44 9.30 7.23 3.38
CA GLU A 44 10.50 7.58 4.16
C GLU A 44 11.80 7.05 3.52
N LYS A 45 11.72 5.96 2.74
CA LYS A 45 12.82 5.40 1.97
C LYS A 45 12.97 6.01 0.57
N GLY A 46 12.17 7.01 0.21
CA GLY A 46 12.17 7.61 -1.13
C GLY A 46 11.59 6.72 -2.23
N ILE A 47 10.91 5.62 -1.88
CA ILE A 47 10.39 4.65 -2.85
C ILE A 47 8.97 5.07 -3.26
N GLY A 48 8.86 5.65 -4.46
CA GLY A 48 7.59 6.07 -5.08
C GLY A 48 6.97 5.02 -6.01
N CYS A 49 5.88 5.37 -6.70
CA CYS A 49 5.36 4.50 -7.76
C CYS A 49 6.35 4.47 -8.93
N VAL A 50 6.38 3.36 -9.67
CA VAL A 50 7.32 3.21 -10.80
C VAL A 50 7.16 4.33 -11.83
N GLN A 51 5.93 4.83 -12.05
CA GLN A 51 5.67 5.91 -12.99
C GLN A 51 6.20 7.27 -12.50
N SER A 52 6.11 7.56 -11.20
CA SER A 52 6.66 8.81 -10.65
C SER A 52 8.18 8.75 -10.64
N GLN A 53 8.75 7.62 -10.24
CA GLN A 53 10.20 7.41 -10.26
C GLN A 53 10.76 7.46 -11.70
N ASP A 54 10.07 6.86 -12.69
CA ASP A 54 10.46 6.97 -14.10
C ASP A 54 10.41 8.43 -14.58
N ARG A 55 9.35 9.18 -14.22
CA ARG A 55 9.24 10.60 -14.55
C ARG A 55 10.35 11.45 -13.92
N GLU A 56 10.70 11.21 -12.67
CA GLU A 56 11.77 11.92 -11.96
C GLU A 56 13.16 11.55 -12.49
N ALA A 57 13.37 10.29 -12.89
CA ALA A 57 14.63 9.83 -13.47
C ALA A 57 14.84 10.26 -14.92
N ARG A 58 13.78 10.70 -15.63
CA ARG A 58 13.90 11.24 -16.98
C ARG A 58 14.70 12.53 -16.97
N ARG A 59 15.79 12.55 -17.73
CA ARG A 59 16.53 13.78 -18.01
C ARG A 59 15.68 14.71 -18.88
N PRO A 60 15.64 16.02 -18.61
CA PRO A 60 14.94 16.96 -19.46
C PRO A 60 15.62 16.97 -20.85
N ASN A 61 14.84 16.69 -21.89
CA ASN A 61 15.32 16.73 -23.26
C ASN A 61 14.88 18.06 -23.88
N PRO A 62 15.82 18.93 -24.32
CA PRO A 62 15.49 20.22 -24.95
C PRO A 62 14.74 20.08 -26.28
N HIS A 63 14.76 18.90 -26.90
CA HIS A 63 13.99 18.58 -28.11
C HIS A 63 12.72 17.76 -27.82
N ALA A 64 12.30 17.65 -26.56
CA ALA A 64 11.05 16.98 -26.22
C ALA A 64 9.87 17.71 -26.88
N ILE A 65 9.12 17.01 -27.72
CA ILE A 65 7.86 17.52 -28.26
C ILE A 65 6.85 17.46 -27.12
N ALA A 66 6.27 18.61 -26.77
CA ALA A 66 5.23 18.67 -25.74
C ALA A 66 4.10 17.70 -26.09
N GLU A 67 3.77 16.79 -25.19
CA GLU A 67 2.55 16.00 -25.32
C GLU A 67 1.36 16.97 -25.45
N ARG A 68 0.44 16.70 -26.39
CA ARG A 68 -0.80 17.50 -26.47
C ARG A 68 -1.52 17.39 -25.14
N GLU A 69 -1.46 18.45 -24.33
CA GLU A 69 -2.33 18.60 -23.18
C GLU A 69 -3.76 18.53 -23.70
N ARG A 70 -4.49 17.46 -23.35
CA ARG A 70 -5.93 17.46 -23.52
C ARG A 70 -6.44 18.56 -22.59
N ALA A 71 -6.75 19.72 -23.15
CA ALA A 71 -7.43 20.80 -22.46
C ALA A 71 -8.62 20.22 -21.68
N GLY A 72 -8.49 20.17 -20.36
CA GLY A 72 -9.49 19.57 -19.47
C GLY A 72 -8.88 18.61 -18.46
N LYS A 73 -8.18 19.17 -17.45
CA LYS A 73 -8.31 18.84 -16.01
C LYS A 73 -7.22 19.53 -15.19
N THR A 74 -7.14 20.86 -15.28
CA THR A 74 -6.63 21.70 -14.19
C THR A 74 -7.86 22.13 -13.40
N GLN A 75 -8.14 21.45 -12.29
CA GLN A 75 -8.97 21.87 -11.15
C GLN A 75 -9.42 20.63 -10.38
N ALA A 76 -8.56 20.12 -9.50
CA ALA A 76 -8.94 19.34 -8.30
C ALA A 76 -7.65 18.82 -7.62
N LYS A 77 -6.79 19.71 -7.13
CA LYS A 77 -5.78 19.35 -6.10
C LYS A 77 -5.09 20.51 -5.39
N GLU A 78 -5.62 21.72 -5.56
CA GLU A 78 -5.40 22.84 -4.66
C GLU A 78 -6.77 23.10 -4.05
N ASN A 79 -6.92 22.89 -2.74
CA ASN A 79 -8.14 23.04 -1.91
C ASN A 79 -8.98 21.76 -1.65
N ASN A 80 -8.44 20.83 -0.85
CA ASN A 80 -9.08 20.21 0.34
C ASN A 80 -8.06 19.33 1.07
#